data_AF-A0A0F7Y9G1-F1
#
_entry.id   AF-A0A0F7Y9G1-F1
#
_cell.length_a   1.000
_cell.length_b   1.000
_cell.length_c   1.000
_cell.angle_alpha   90.00
_cell.angle_beta   90.00
_cell.angle_gamma   90.00
#
_symmetry.space_group_name_H-M   'P 1'
#
loop_
_entity.id
_entity.type
_entity.pdbx_description
1 polymer ?
#
loop_
_entity_poly.entity_id
_entity_poly.type
_entity_poly.pdbx_seq_one_letter_code
_entity_poly.pdbx_strand_id
1 'polypeptide(L)'
;MRATEDGFTLIEVLVALTIVAVAIAAAVRASGLMTQGNGLLRDKALALLAAQGRLAELRLEGSARPGVRQFECDQGRLRLRCEQRVSRSAQGLLEVSLQVFDRQHEGPALARLQTLLGGAEAAPAPPVT
;
A
#
# COMPACT_ATOMS: atom_id res chain seq x y z
N MET A 1 -45.54 34.55 -43.27
CA MET A 1 -45.08 33.82 -42.08
C MET A 1 -44.07 34.69 -41.36
N ARG A 2 -44.47 35.33 -40.26
CA ARG A 2 -43.52 36.02 -39.37
C ARG A 2 -42.98 34.97 -38.42
N ALA A 3 -41.68 34.67 -38.52
CA ALA A 3 -40.99 33.94 -37.47
C ALA A 3 -40.98 34.86 -36.23
N THR A 4 -41.60 34.42 -35.15
CA THR A 4 -41.38 35.02 -33.83
C THR A 4 -39.94 34.72 -33.46
N GLU A 5 -39.12 35.76 -33.38
CA GLU A 5 -37.80 35.64 -32.78
C GLU A 5 -38.01 35.44 -31.28
N ASP A 6 -37.81 34.21 -30.81
CA ASP A 6 -37.80 33.88 -29.39
C ASP A 6 -36.59 34.57 -28.75
N GLY A 7 -36.84 35.70 -28.08
CA GLY A 7 -35.82 36.42 -27.33
C GLY A 7 -35.35 35.59 -26.14
N PHE A 8 -34.02 35.41 -26.03
CA PHE A 8 -33.36 34.79 -24.88
C PHE A 8 -33.86 35.42 -23.58
N THR A 9 -34.55 34.64 -22.75
CA THR A 9 -34.99 35.13 -21.45
C THR A 9 -33.80 35.13 -20.48
N LEU A 10 -33.73 36.13 -19.59
CA LEU A 10 -32.71 36.17 -18.53
C LEU A 10 -32.74 34.90 -17.68
N ILE A 11 -33.94 34.34 -17.44
CA ILE A 11 -34.12 33.12 -16.66
C ILE A 11 -33.51 31.89 -17.34
N GLU A 12 -33.54 31.79 -18.67
CA GLU A 12 -32.95 30.67 -19.40
C GLU A 12 -31.43 30.63 -19.24
N VAL A 13 -30.76 31.78 -19.39
CA VAL A 13 -29.31 31.89 -19.19
C VAL A 13 -28.95 31.60 -17.72
N LEU A 14 -29.73 32.09 -16.76
CA LEU A 14 -29.49 31.82 -15.34
C LEU A 14 -29.66 30.33 -14.99
N VAL A 15 -30.68 29.67 -15.55
CA VAL A 15 -30.87 28.22 -15.37
C VAL A 15 -29.72 27.45 -16.01
N ALA A 16 -29.32 27.80 -17.23
CA ALA A 16 -28.19 27.16 -17.92
C ALA A 16 -26.89 27.30 -17.12
N LEU A 17 -26.57 28.51 -16.64
CA LEU A 17 -25.40 28.75 -15.80
C LEU A 17 -25.47 27.97 -14.49
N THR A 18 -26.66 27.86 -13.88
CA THR A 18 -26.85 27.08 -12.66
C THR A 18 -26.56 25.60 -12.89
N ILE A 19 -27.08 25.02 -13.98
CA ILE A 19 -26.83 23.62 -14.35
C ILE A 19 -25.33 23.40 -14.57
N VAL A 20 -24.68 24.29 -15.32
CA VAL A 20 -23.23 24.21 -15.58
C VAL A 20 -22.43 24.34 -14.29
N ALA A 21 -22.78 25.29 -13.41
CA ALA A 21 -22.11 25.47 -12.13
C ALA A 21 -22.21 24.22 -11.24
N VAL A 22 -23.40 23.62 -11.15
CA VAL A 22 -23.62 22.37 -10.41
C VAL A 22 -22.80 21.22 -11.02
N ALA A 23 -22.78 21.11 -12.35
CA ALA A 23 -22.02 20.07 -13.05
C ALA A 23 -20.51 20.18 -12.77
N ILE A 24 -19.96 21.40 -12.83
CA ILE A 24 -18.54 21.67 -12.52
C ILE A 24 -18.24 21.37 -11.05
N ALA A 25 -19.10 21.81 -10.12
CA ALA A 25 -18.92 21.54 -8.69
C ALA A 25 -18.90 20.03 -8.40
N ALA A 26 -19.78 19.26 -9.05
CA ALA A 26 -19.79 17.80 -8.96
C ALA A 26 -18.49 17.18 -9.52
N ALA A 27 -18.02 17.65 -10.68
CA ALA A 27 -16.79 17.15 -11.31
C ALA A 27 -15.52 17.43 -10.47
N VAL A 28 -15.42 18.62 -9.86
CA VAL A 28 -14.33 18.98 -8.95
C VAL A 28 -14.35 18.09 -7.71
N ARG A 29 -15.53 17.87 -7.12
CA ARG A 29 -15.68 16.97 -5.97
C ARG A 29 -15.29 15.54 -6.32
N ALA A 30 -15.75 15.03 -7.47
CA ALA A 30 -15.39 13.69 -7.95
C ALA A 30 -13.86 13.54 -8.12
N SER A 31 -13.22 14.51 -8.78
CA SER A 31 -11.76 14.54 -8.94
C SER A 31 -11.03 14.54 -7.59
N GLY A 32 -11.49 15.34 -6.64
CA GLY A 32 -10.91 15.42 -5.29
C GLY A 32 -10.96 14.07 -4.55
N LEU A 33 -12.10 13.36 -4.63
CA LEU A 33 -12.24 12.03 -4.04
C LEU A 33 -11.25 11.02 -4.65
N MET A 34 -11.04 11.07 -5.97
CA MET A 34 -10.06 10.21 -6.66
C MET A 34 -8.62 10.51 -6.21
N THR A 35 -8.25 11.78 -6.06
CA THR A 35 -6.90 12.18 -5.59
C THR A 35 -6.64 11.71 -4.16
N GLN A 36 -7.62 11.82 -3.26
CA GLN A 36 -7.48 11.36 -1.88
C GLN A 36 -7.26 9.85 -1.79
N GLY A 37 -8.01 9.05 -2.57
CA GLY A 37 -7.83 7.60 -2.63
C GLY A 37 -6.42 7.17 -3.08
N ASN A 38 -5.81 7.93 -4.00
CA ASN A 38 -4.45 7.66 -4.48
C ASN A 38 -3.38 7.78 -3.38
N GLY A 39 -3.57 8.62 -2.36
CA GLY A 39 -2.63 8.74 -1.24
C GLY A 39 -2.49 7.43 -0.45
N LEU A 40 -3.61 6.88 0.02
CA LEU A 40 -3.60 5.63 0.78
C LEU A 40 -3.08 4.45 -0.03
N LEU A 41 -3.44 4.36 -1.32
CA LEU A 41 -2.93 3.30 -2.20
C LEU A 41 -1.42 3.41 -2.40
N ARG A 42 -0.92 4.63 -2.56
CA ARG A 42 0.52 4.91 -2.64
C ARG A 42 1.23 4.47 -1.36
N ASP A 43 0.69 4.79 -0.20
CA ASP A 43 1.31 4.42 1.08
C ASP A 43 1.34 2.91 1.29
N LYS A 44 0.25 2.21 0.91
CA LYS A 44 0.23 0.74 0.89
C LYS A 44 1.26 0.14 -0.07
N ALA A 45 1.42 0.71 -1.26
CA ALA A 45 2.41 0.26 -2.24
C ALA A 45 3.85 0.43 -1.70
N LEU A 46 4.15 1.57 -1.08
CA LEU A 46 5.44 1.83 -0.44
C LEU A 46 5.68 0.88 0.75
N ALA A 47 4.67 0.65 1.59
CA ALA A 47 4.78 -0.31 2.69
C ALA A 47 5.03 -1.73 2.19
N LEU A 48 4.41 -2.12 1.08
CA LEU A 48 4.62 -3.43 0.45
C LEU A 48 6.03 -3.54 -0.15
N LEU A 49 6.56 -2.47 -0.75
CA LEU A 49 7.95 -2.41 -1.21
C LEU A 49 8.94 -2.59 -0.04
N ALA A 50 8.71 -1.93 1.10
CA ALA A 50 9.53 -2.12 2.30
C ALA A 50 9.53 -3.57 2.78
N ALA A 51 8.34 -4.20 2.83
CA ALA A 51 8.19 -5.59 3.24
C ALA A 51 8.91 -6.55 2.27
N GLN A 52 8.78 -6.34 0.96
CA GLN A 52 9.46 -7.13 -0.06
C GLN A 52 10.98 -6.97 0.00
N GLY A 53 11.48 -5.74 0.22
CA GLY A 53 12.90 -5.47 0.42
C GLY A 53 13.46 -6.30 1.57
N ARG A 54 12.80 -6.30 2.73
CA ARG A 54 13.25 -7.11 3.87
C ARG A 54 13.18 -8.62 3.59
N LEU A 55 12.16 -9.10 2.89
CA LEU A 55 12.10 -10.51 2.50
C LEU A 55 13.24 -10.88 1.54
N ALA A 56 13.60 -9.99 0.62
CA ALA A 56 14.72 -10.20 -0.28
C ALA A 56 16.04 -10.27 0.50
N GLU A 57 16.25 -9.35 1.45
CA GLU A 57 17.42 -9.38 2.35
C GLU A 57 17.52 -10.71 3.12
N LEU A 58 16.43 -11.17 3.74
CA LEU A 58 16.41 -12.45 4.47
C LEU A 58 16.71 -13.66 3.57
N ARG A 59 16.25 -13.63 2.32
CA ARG A 59 16.54 -14.67 1.33
C ARG A 59 18.02 -14.66 0.94
N LEU A 60 18.62 -13.49 0.80
CA LEU A 60 20.05 -13.33 0.49
C LEU A 60 20.94 -13.70 1.69
N GLU A 61 20.52 -13.36 2.92
CA GLU A 61 21.19 -13.76 4.17
C GLU A 61 21.16 -15.29 4.38
N GLY A 62 20.23 -16.00 3.72
CA GLY A 62 20.09 -17.46 3.78
C GLY A 62 19.72 -18.02 5.17
N SER A 63 19.50 -17.15 6.14
CA SER A 63 19.19 -17.52 7.52
C SER A 63 18.34 -16.46 8.18
N ALA A 64 17.33 -16.91 8.94
CA ALA A 64 16.50 -16.03 9.77
C ALA A 64 16.52 -16.56 11.20
N ARG A 65 16.76 -15.68 12.17
CA ARG A 65 16.74 -16.05 13.59
C ARG A 65 15.30 -16.00 14.12
N PRO A 66 14.83 -17.03 14.83
CA PRO A 66 13.54 -17.00 15.50
C PRO A 66 13.42 -15.80 16.46
N GLY A 67 12.22 -15.26 16.57
CA GLY A 67 11.92 -14.14 17.46
C GLY A 67 11.18 -13.01 16.77
N VAL A 68 10.95 -11.93 17.52
CA VAL A 68 10.29 -10.72 17.04
C VAL A 68 11.31 -9.60 16.99
N ARG A 69 11.34 -8.87 15.88
CA ARG A 69 12.17 -7.67 15.70
C ARG A 69 11.32 -6.53 15.19
N GLN A 70 11.54 -5.36 15.78
CA GLN A 70 11.01 -4.09 15.31
C GLN A 70 12.16 -3.22 14.84
N PHE A 71 12.01 -2.60 13.67
CA PHE A 71 13.01 -1.70 13.11
C PHE A 71 12.37 -0.69 12.17
N GLU A 72 13.08 0.39 11.90
CA GLU A 72 12.68 1.41 10.92
C GLU A 72 12.93 0.90 9.50
N CYS A 73 11.96 1.09 8.61
CA CYS A 73 12.01 0.61 7.23
C CYS A 73 11.44 1.65 6.25
N ASP A 74 11.78 2.90 6.50
CA ASP A 74 11.30 4.09 5.78
C ASP A 74 11.45 3.95 4.26
N GLN A 75 10.47 4.45 3.52
CA GLN A 75 10.48 4.47 2.05
C GLN A 75 10.31 5.89 1.53
N GLY A 76 11.42 6.49 1.12
CA GLY A 76 11.47 7.89 0.72
C GLY A 76 11.05 8.81 1.87
N ARG A 77 9.89 9.47 1.73
CA ARG A 77 9.34 10.38 2.77
C ARG A 77 8.39 9.69 3.74
N LEU A 78 7.94 8.48 3.43
CA LEU A 78 7.02 7.73 4.29
C LEU A 78 7.80 7.05 5.41
N ARG A 79 7.53 7.47 6.66
CA ARG A 79 8.19 6.92 7.86
C ARG A 79 7.47 5.64 8.29
N LEU A 80 8.17 4.52 8.22
CA LEU A 80 7.60 3.18 8.39
C LEU A 80 8.28 2.42 9.50
N ARG A 81 7.50 1.60 10.21
CA ARG A 81 7.96 0.66 11.22
C ARG A 81 7.63 -0.75 10.77
N CYS A 82 8.67 -1.58 10.64
CA CYS A 82 8.53 -2.98 10.30
C CYS A 82 8.56 -3.84 11.56
N GLU A 83 7.62 -4.76 11.65
CA GLU A 83 7.57 -5.84 12.64
C GLU A 83 7.80 -7.17 11.94
N GLN A 84 8.95 -7.77 12.19
CA GLN A 84 9.30 -9.11 11.72
C GLN A 84 9.09 -10.11 12.84
N ARG A 85 8.31 -11.16 12.61
CA ARG A 85 8.21 -12.32 13.49
C ARG A 85 8.64 -13.55 12.72
N VAL A 86 9.62 -14.27 13.28
CA VAL A 86 10.15 -15.53 12.75
C VAL A 86 9.82 -16.65 13.71
N SER A 87 9.12 -17.67 13.22
CA SER A 87 8.75 -18.90 13.95
C SER A 87 9.27 -20.14 13.22
N ARG A 88 9.43 -21.24 13.95
CA ARG A 88 9.65 -22.56 13.32
C ARG A 88 8.28 -23.18 13.04
N SER A 89 8.09 -23.65 11.81
CA SER A 89 6.94 -24.47 11.42
C SER A 89 7.13 -25.92 11.90
N ALA A 90 6.04 -26.68 12.00
CA ALA A 90 6.04 -28.10 12.34
C ALA A 90 6.85 -28.95 11.35
N GLN A 91 7.04 -28.46 10.11
CA GLN A 91 7.78 -29.14 9.04
C GLN A 91 9.28 -28.79 9.03
N GLY A 92 9.79 -28.13 10.07
CA GLY A 92 11.21 -27.73 10.16
C GLY A 92 11.59 -26.48 9.36
N LEU A 93 10.65 -25.90 8.60
CA LEU A 93 10.82 -24.64 7.87
C LEU A 93 10.75 -23.42 8.80
N LEU A 94 11.35 -22.30 8.38
CA LEU A 94 11.22 -21.02 9.08
C LEU A 94 10.07 -20.23 8.47
N GLU A 95 9.07 -19.90 9.28
CA GLU A 95 7.98 -19.01 8.90
C GLU A 95 8.37 -17.58 9.27
N VAL A 96 8.33 -16.68 8.29
CA VAL A 96 8.60 -15.27 8.47
C VAL A 96 7.33 -14.50 8.14
N SER A 97 6.83 -13.77 9.14
CA SER A 97 5.77 -12.79 8.99
C SER A 97 6.33 -11.38 9.13
N LEU A 98 5.96 -10.49 8.22
CA LEU A 98 6.31 -9.08 8.22
C LEU A 98 5.05 -8.24 8.20
N GLN A 99 4.98 -7.27 9.10
CA GLN A 99 3.93 -6.25 9.13
C GLN A 99 4.59 -4.88 9.06
N VAL A 100 4.01 -3.99 8.26
CA VAL A 100 4.54 -2.64 8.05
C VAL A 100 3.48 -1.63 8.47
N PHE A 101 3.86 -0.74 9.37
CA PHE A 101 3.00 0.28 9.95
C PHE A 101 3.53 1.67 9.60
N ASP A 102 2.62 2.63 9.46
CA ASP A 102 3.00 4.04 9.49
C ASP A 102 3.47 4.39 10.91
N ARG A 103 4.56 5.16 11.01
CA ARG A 103 5.08 5.66 12.30
C ARG A 103 4.40 6.95 12.75
N GLN A 104 3.85 7.71 11.82
CA GLN A 104 3.27 9.02 12.08
C GLN A 104 1.80 8.91 12.49
N HIS A 105 1.11 7.86 12.03
CA HIS A 105 -0.29 7.62 12.30
C HIS A 105 -0.49 6.26 12.97
N GLU A 106 -1.20 6.26 14.09
CA GLU A 106 -1.61 5.02 14.73
C GLU A 106 -2.78 4.41 13.94
N GLY A 107 -2.59 3.19 13.43
CA GLY A 107 -3.53 2.55 12.54
C GLY A 107 -3.17 1.10 12.22
N PRO A 108 -4.01 0.41 11.43
CA PRO A 108 -3.72 -0.95 11.00
C PRO A 108 -2.45 -1.01 10.13
N ALA A 109 -1.85 -2.19 10.02
CA ALA A 109 -0.71 -2.39 9.13
C ALA A 109 -1.07 -2.02 7.68
N LEU A 110 -0.22 -1.18 7.06
CA LEU A 110 -0.34 -0.81 5.65
C LEU A 110 -0.04 -1.99 4.73
N ALA A 111 0.86 -2.88 5.15
CA ALA A 111 1.18 -4.12 4.43
C ALA A 111 1.45 -5.27 5.40
N ARG A 112 1.13 -6.50 4.96
CA ARG A 112 1.45 -7.75 5.64
C ARG A 112 1.94 -8.77 4.62
N LEU A 113 3.07 -9.40 4.89
CA LEU A 113 3.60 -10.52 4.11
C LEU A 113 3.91 -11.69 5.02
N GLN A 114 3.72 -12.90 4.50
CA GLN A 114 4.09 -14.15 5.15
C GLN A 114 4.81 -15.01 4.11
N THR A 115 5.94 -15.59 4.50
CA THR A 115 6.70 -16.52 3.65
C THR A 115 7.26 -17.65 4.49
N LEU A 116 7.44 -18.80 3.86
CA LEU A 116 8.28 -19.86 4.39
C LEU A 116 9.68 -19.70 3.77
N LEU A 117 10.71 -19.87 4.57
CA LEU A 117 12.10 -19.99 4.16
C LEU A 117 12.53 -21.44 4.41
N GLY A 118 13.17 -22.05 3.42
CA GLY A 118 13.90 -23.30 3.61
C GLY A 118 14.95 -23.06 4.68
N GLY A 119 14.87 -23.77 5.81
CA GLY A 119 16.02 -23.85 6.70
C GLY A 119 17.17 -24.39 5.87
N ALA A 120 18.34 -23.74 5.89
CA ALA A 120 19.53 -24.29 5.26
C ALA A 120 19.66 -25.75 5.68
N GLU A 121 19.40 -26.66 4.74
CA GLU A 121 19.61 -28.08 4.93
C GLU A 121 21.09 -28.24 5.21
N ALA A 122 21.44 -28.62 6.44
CA ALA A 122 22.76 -29.17 6.70
C ALA A 122 22.84 -30.46 5.87
N ALA A 123 23.35 -30.35 4.64
CA ALA A 123 23.67 -31.49 3.82
C ALA A 123 24.53 -32.45 4.68
N PRO A 124 24.16 -33.73 4.81
CA PRO A 124 25.00 -34.69 5.52
C PRO A 124 26.36 -34.72 4.82
N ALA A 125 27.42 -34.45 5.56
CA ALA A 125 28.78 -34.57 5.06
C ALA A 125 28.98 -35.99 4.51
N PRO A 126 29.60 -36.16 3.32
CA PRO A 126 29.88 -37.49 2.81
C PRO A 126 30.79 -38.22 3.80
N PRO A 127 30.58 -39.53 4.03
CA PRO A 127 31.49 -40.32 4.86
C PRO A 127 32.88 -40.29 4.22
N VAL A 128 33.87 -39.87 5.00
CA VAL A 128 35.28 -40.02 4.63
C VAL A 128 35.61 -41.50 4.81
N THR A 129 35.74 -42.22 3.69
CA THR A 129 36.38 -43.54 3.62
C THR A 129 37.68 -43.42 2.84
#